data_AF-A0A1E4ZGR2-F1
#
_entry.id   AF-A0A1E4ZGR2-F1
#
_cell.length_a   1.000
_cell.length_b   1.000
_cell.length_c   1.000
_cell.angle_alpha   90.00
_cell.angle_beta   90.00
_cell.angle_gamma   90.00
#
_symmetry.space_group_name_H-M   'P 1'
#
loop_
_entity.id
_entity.type
_entity.pdbx_description
1 polymer ?
#
loop_
_entity_poly.entity_id
_entity_poly.type
_entity_poly.pdbx_seq_one_letter_code
_entity_poly.pdbx_strand_id
1 'polypeptide(L)'
;MKRERLKLLLGDEDEKLIDLMMDLWDVMQAWDDAVDGDPHNHAEAYKKAMINLPNNPYYIPCNIPFLVAQAYYNWNTANIFETKKEELEKAYMLRASYYGIIIMVVHTVHGKEEAERIAPYTWRYYDETYKDYHNEMLGKED
;
A
#
# COMPACT_ATOMS: atom_id res chain seq x y z
N MET A 1 0.69 -4.80 -7.31
CA MET A 1 1.12 -5.97 -6.50
C MET A 1 0.66 -7.25 -7.16
N LYS A 2 1.47 -8.33 -7.18
CA LYS A 2 1.06 -9.64 -7.72
C LYS A 2 0.62 -10.58 -6.61
N ARG A 3 -0.42 -11.37 -6.85
CA ARG A 3 -0.95 -12.35 -5.87
C ARG A 3 0.11 -13.30 -5.33
N GLU A 4 0.92 -13.91 -6.19
CA GLU A 4 2.00 -14.82 -5.77
C GLU A 4 3.04 -14.15 -4.86
N ARG A 5 3.29 -12.85 -5.09
CA ARG A 5 4.18 -12.08 -4.22
C ARG A 5 3.55 -11.87 -2.85
N LEU A 6 2.25 -11.59 -2.78
CA LEU A 6 1.56 -11.47 -1.49
C LEU A 6 1.53 -12.78 -0.72
N LYS A 7 1.32 -13.93 -1.39
CA LYS A 7 1.41 -15.25 -0.74
C LYS A 7 2.74 -15.42 0.00
N LEU A 8 3.84 -15.09 -0.68
CA LEU A 8 5.17 -15.14 -0.10
C LEU A 8 5.34 -14.16 1.08
N LEU A 9 4.82 -12.95 0.97
CA LEU A 9 4.98 -11.89 1.97
C LEU A 9 4.12 -12.09 3.21
N LEU A 10 2.93 -12.64 3.02
CA LEU A 10 2.01 -12.98 4.11
C LEU A 10 2.47 -14.25 4.83
N GLY A 11 3.18 -15.15 4.13
CA GLY A 11 3.52 -16.46 4.67
C GLY A 11 2.30 -17.37 4.80
N ASP A 12 1.26 -17.11 4.01
CA ASP A 12 -0.05 -17.75 4.10
C ASP A 12 -0.63 -18.04 2.71
N GLU A 13 -1.46 -19.08 2.64
CA GLU A 13 -2.28 -19.46 1.49
C GLU A 13 -3.77 -19.19 1.72
N ASP A 14 -4.16 -18.62 2.88
CA ASP A 14 -5.55 -18.20 3.11
C ASP A 14 -5.96 -17.13 2.09
N GLU A 15 -6.75 -17.57 1.11
CA GLU A 15 -7.23 -16.74 0.01
C GLU A 15 -8.01 -15.51 0.52
N LYS A 16 -8.65 -15.56 1.70
CA LYS A 16 -9.34 -14.39 2.24
C LYS A 16 -8.36 -13.32 2.70
N LEU A 17 -7.23 -13.69 3.30
CA LEU A 17 -6.20 -12.73 3.69
C LEU A 17 -5.53 -12.12 2.45
N ILE A 18 -5.29 -12.94 1.44
CA ILE A 18 -4.72 -12.50 0.17
C ILE A 18 -5.68 -11.56 -0.56
N ASP A 19 -6.97 -11.91 -0.61
CA ASP A 19 -8.01 -11.08 -1.20
C ASP A 19 -8.13 -9.73 -0.50
N LEU A 20 -8.03 -9.70 0.84
CA LEU A 20 -7.99 -8.45 1.61
C LEU A 20 -6.88 -7.53 1.10
N MET A 21 -5.66 -8.07 1.00
CA MET A 21 -4.48 -7.28 0.63
C MET A 21 -4.51 -6.88 -0.85
N MET A 22 -4.98 -7.76 -1.74
CA MET A 22 -5.17 -7.42 -3.15
C MET A 22 -6.24 -6.34 -3.34
N ASP A 23 -7.40 -6.46 -2.69
CA ASP A 23 -8.46 -5.47 -2.77
C ASP A 23 -8.01 -4.12 -2.19
N LEU A 24 -7.25 -4.15 -1.09
CA LEU A 24 -6.67 -2.95 -0.50
C LEU A 24 -5.66 -2.28 -1.45
N TRP A 25 -4.76 -3.06 -2.05
CA TRP A 25 -3.82 -2.57 -3.05
C TRP A 25 -4.55 -1.89 -4.20
N ASP A 26 -5.57 -2.53 -4.75
CA ASP A 26 -6.30 -2.00 -5.90
C ASP A 26 -7.05 -0.71 -5.56
N VAL A 27 -7.66 -0.62 -4.36
CA VAL A 27 -8.29 0.64 -3.89
C VAL A 27 -7.25 1.75 -3.71
N MET A 28 -6.08 1.41 -3.18
CA MET A 28 -4.99 2.34 -2.97
C MET A 28 -4.42 2.88 -4.30
N GLN A 29 -4.25 2.02 -5.30
CA GLN A 29 -3.87 2.45 -6.67
C GLN A 29 -4.96 3.28 -7.34
N ALA A 30 -6.23 2.90 -7.17
CA ALA A 30 -7.35 3.66 -7.72
C ALA A 30 -7.42 5.10 -7.20
N TRP A 31 -6.99 5.32 -5.95
CA TRP A 31 -6.87 6.65 -5.39
C TRP A 31 -5.67 7.39 -6.00
N ASP A 32 -4.50 6.77 -6.06
CA ASP A 32 -3.30 7.38 -6.68
C ASP A 32 -3.58 7.83 -8.13
N ASP A 33 -4.12 6.94 -8.95
CA ASP A 33 -4.52 7.23 -10.33
C ASP A 33 -5.54 8.37 -10.39
N ALA A 34 -6.48 8.45 -9.44
CA ALA A 34 -7.46 9.54 -9.40
C ALA A 34 -6.84 10.91 -9.07
N VAL A 35 -5.75 10.94 -8.31
CA VAL A 35 -5.00 12.17 -7.99
C VAL A 35 -4.16 12.59 -9.20
N ASP A 36 -3.49 11.64 -9.85
CA ASP A 36 -2.62 11.88 -11.00
C ASP A 36 -3.41 12.09 -12.31
N GLY A 37 -4.72 11.83 -12.30
CA GLY A 37 -5.60 11.99 -13.46
C GLY A 37 -5.54 10.81 -14.44
N ASP A 38 -5.01 9.68 -14.00
CA ASP A 38 -4.84 8.48 -14.79
C ASP A 38 -6.11 7.62 -14.85
N PRO A 39 -6.33 6.86 -15.95
CA PRO A 39 -7.51 6.01 -16.08
C PRO A 39 -7.48 4.84 -15.09
N HIS A 40 -8.51 4.75 -14.23
CA HIS A 40 -8.73 3.59 -13.38
C HIS A 40 -10.18 3.08 -13.46
N ASN A 41 -10.40 1.80 -13.17
CA ASN A 41 -11.76 1.27 -13.00
C ASN A 41 -12.33 1.63 -11.62
N HIS A 42 -12.73 2.90 -11.45
CA HIS A 42 -13.24 3.41 -10.17
C HIS A 42 -14.48 2.68 -9.65
N ALA A 43 -15.30 2.10 -10.53
CA ALA A 43 -16.48 1.34 -10.11
C ALA A 43 -16.09 0.06 -9.36
N GLU A 44 -15.07 -0.67 -9.85
CA GLU A 44 -14.59 -1.86 -9.17
C GLU A 44 -13.84 -1.49 -7.87
N ALA A 45 -13.05 -0.43 -7.88
CA ALA A 45 -12.40 0.08 -6.66
C ALA A 45 -13.43 0.48 -5.59
N TYR A 46 -14.51 1.17 -5.98
CA TYR A 46 -15.59 1.55 -5.08
C TYR A 46 -16.28 0.32 -4.47
N LYS A 47 -16.59 -0.69 -5.29
CA LYS A 47 -17.15 -1.96 -4.82
C LYS A 47 -16.20 -2.64 -3.82
N LYS A 48 -14.90 -2.70 -4.11
CA LYS A 48 -13.91 -3.27 -3.19
C LYS A 48 -13.86 -2.52 -1.86
N ALA A 49 -13.81 -1.19 -1.90
CA ALA A 49 -13.74 -0.34 -0.73
C ALA A 49 -15.00 -0.43 0.17
N MET A 50 -16.19 -0.45 -0.44
CA MET A 50 -17.45 -0.34 0.29
C MET A 50 -18.07 -1.69 0.64
N ILE A 51 -17.74 -2.74 -0.10
CA ILE A 51 -18.38 -4.06 0.03
C ILE A 51 -17.36 -5.13 0.38
N ASN A 52 -16.30 -5.33 -0.42
CA ASN A 52 -15.41 -6.47 -0.20
C ASN A 52 -14.57 -6.30 1.08
N LEU A 53 -13.88 -5.16 1.22
CA LEU A 53 -13.00 -4.90 2.36
C LEU A 53 -13.75 -5.01 3.70
N PRO A 54 -14.90 -4.32 3.91
CA PRO A 54 -15.61 -4.41 5.20
C PRO A 54 -16.17 -5.80 5.51
N ASN A 55 -16.45 -6.62 4.49
CA ASN A 55 -16.94 -7.99 4.68
C ASN A 55 -15.82 -9.03 4.85
N ASN A 56 -14.55 -8.65 4.66
CA ASN A 56 -13.44 -9.56 4.83
C ASN A 56 -13.21 -9.87 6.32
N PRO A 57 -13.07 -11.15 6.73
CA PRO A 57 -12.95 -11.52 8.15
C PRO A 57 -11.71 -10.95 8.84
N TYR A 58 -10.68 -10.56 8.09
CA TYR A 58 -9.44 -9.99 8.63
C TYR A 58 -9.45 -8.46 8.71
N TYR A 59 -10.44 -7.77 8.11
CA TYR A 59 -10.47 -6.31 8.01
C TYR A 59 -10.45 -5.61 9.37
N ILE A 60 -11.34 -6.02 10.28
CA ILE A 60 -11.41 -5.48 11.63
C ILE A 60 -10.29 -6.03 12.53
N PRO A 61 -10.02 -7.34 12.59
CA PRO A 61 -8.93 -7.87 13.43
C PRO A 61 -7.56 -7.27 13.12
N CYS A 62 -7.25 -7.05 11.84
CA CYS A 62 -5.98 -6.43 11.42
C CYS A 62 -5.98 -4.89 11.51
N ASN A 63 -7.07 -4.29 12.00
CA ASN A 63 -7.22 -2.85 12.14
C ASN A 63 -6.94 -2.08 10.83
N ILE A 64 -7.39 -2.63 9.70
CA ILE A 64 -7.18 -2.06 8.37
C ILE A 64 -7.66 -0.59 8.28
N PRO A 65 -8.82 -0.18 8.84
CA PRO A 65 -9.23 1.23 8.79
C PRO A 65 -8.17 2.20 9.33
N PHE A 66 -7.53 1.85 10.44
CA PHE A 66 -6.49 2.69 11.05
C PHE A 66 -5.20 2.70 10.23
N LEU A 67 -4.77 1.54 9.73
CA LEU A 67 -3.58 1.43 8.90
C LEU A 67 -3.75 2.20 7.56
N VAL A 68 -4.95 2.17 6.99
CA VAL A 68 -5.30 2.95 5.81
C VAL A 68 -5.33 4.44 6.13
N ALA A 69 -5.85 4.85 7.28
CA ALA A 69 -5.80 6.26 7.70
C ALA A 69 -4.35 6.75 7.83
N GLN A 70 -3.44 5.93 8.38
CA GLN A 70 -2.02 6.28 8.43
C GLN A 70 -1.40 6.40 7.03
N ALA A 71 -1.65 5.43 6.16
CA ALA A 71 -1.18 5.47 4.77
C ALA A 71 -1.73 6.70 4.02
N TYR A 72 -2.99 7.07 4.27
CA TYR A 72 -3.61 8.28 3.72
C TYR A 72 -2.80 9.53 4.08
N TYR A 73 -2.46 9.72 5.36
CA TYR A 73 -1.71 10.89 5.79
C TYR A 73 -0.27 10.90 5.24
N ASN A 74 0.36 9.73 5.15
CA ASN A 74 1.69 9.60 4.56
C ASN A 74 1.66 10.02 3.09
N TRP A 75 0.71 9.53 2.30
CA TRP A 75 0.56 9.86 0.89
C TRP A 75 0.19 11.33 0.67
N ASN A 76 -0.77 11.86 1.43
CA ASN A 76 -1.09 13.28 1.33
C ASN A 76 0.13 14.18 1.67
N THR A 77 0.98 13.75 2.60
CA THR A 77 2.23 14.44 2.91
C THR A 77 3.24 14.32 1.76
N ALA A 78 3.37 13.13 1.15
CA ALA A 78 4.20 12.93 -0.04
C ALA A 78 3.79 13.86 -1.19
N ASN A 79 2.48 13.97 -1.46
CA ASN A 79 1.96 14.86 -2.51
C ASN A 79 2.38 16.33 -2.27
N ILE A 80 2.39 16.78 -1.02
CA ILE A 80 2.82 18.15 -0.67
C ILE A 80 4.32 18.34 -0.96
N PHE A 81 5.14 17.36 -0.61
CA PHE A 81 6.58 17.37 -0.87
C PHE A 81 6.89 17.32 -2.37
N GLU A 82 6.21 16.45 -3.12
CA GLU A 82 6.32 16.31 -4.57
C GLU A 82 5.93 17.60 -5.30
N THR A 83 4.77 18.18 -4.95
CA THR A 83 4.29 19.45 -5.53
C THR A 83 5.30 20.59 -5.34
N LYS A 84 5.96 20.62 -4.18
CA LYS A 84 6.96 21.64 -3.86
C LYS A 84 8.36 21.30 -4.38
N LYS A 85 8.58 20.07 -4.83
CA LYS A 85 9.89 19.54 -5.23
C LYS A 85 10.91 19.62 -4.08
N GLU A 86 10.43 19.38 -2.85
CA GLU A 86 11.20 19.41 -1.60
C GLU A 86 11.12 18.06 -0.89
N GLU A 87 12.15 17.68 -0.13
CA GLU A 87 12.16 16.46 0.72
C GLU A 87 11.75 15.16 -0.01
N LEU A 88 12.13 15.03 -1.29
CA LEU A 88 11.74 13.92 -2.16
C LEU A 88 12.16 12.56 -1.61
N GLU A 89 13.27 12.48 -0.86
CA GLU A 89 13.69 11.26 -0.17
C GLU A 89 12.69 10.80 0.90
N LYS A 90 12.00 11.74 1.56
CA LYS A 90 10.94 11.43 2.52
C LYS A 90 9.67 11.06 1.80
N ALA A 91 9.30 11.82 0.76
CA ALA A 91 8.13 11.53 -0.06
C ALA A 91 8.19 10.10 -0.63
N TYR A 92 9.34 9.70 -1.17
CA TYR A 92 9.62 8.34 -1.63
C TYR A 92 9.35 7.27 -0.55
N MET A 93 9.83 7.47 0.68
CA MET A 93 9.57 6.53 1.77
C MET A 93 8.10 6.51 2.21
N LEU A 94 7.42 7.65 2.18
CA LEU A 94 6.01 7.77 2.52
C LEU A 94 5.12 7.07 1.48
N ARG A 95 5.49 7.10 0.19
CA ARG A 95 4.79 6.39 -0.89
C ARG A 95 4.77 4.88 -0.66
N ALA A 96 5.82 4.32 -0.07
CA ALA A 96 5.93 2.89 0.27
C ALA A 96 5.05 2.43 1.47
N SER A 97 4.10 3.23 1.95
CA SER A 97 3.28 2.92 3.15
C SER A 97 2.54 1.58 3.11
N TYR A 98 2.13 1.10 1.93
CA TYR A 98 1.45 -0.19 1.78
C TYR A 98 2.26 -1.38 2.33
N TYR A 99 3.59 -1.33 2.20
CA TYR A 99 4.48 -2.39 2.70
C TYR A 99 4.48 -2.46 4.23
N GLY A 100 4.31 -1.32 4.91
CA GLY A 100 4.10 -1.28 6.36
C GLY A 100 2.79 -1.97 6.78
N ILE A 101 1.72 -1.82 5.99
CA ILE A 101 0.44 -2.49 6.25
C ILE A 101 0.60 -4.01 6.19
N ILE A 102 1.31 -4.54 5.18
CA ILE A 102 1.60 -5.99 5.08
C ILE A 102 2.26 -6.49 6.37
N ILE A 103 3.29 -5.80 6.87
CA ILE A 103 4.01 -6.20 8.08
C ILE A 103 3.08 -6.23 9.29
N MET A 104 2.21 -5.23 9.43
CA MET A 104 1.25 -5.18 10.54
C MET A 104 0.18 -6.27 10.43
N VAL A 105 -0.26 -6.60 9.21
CA VAL A 105 -1.18 -7.71 8.96
C VAL A 105 -0.53 -9.05 9.35
N VAL A 106 0.72 -9.29 8.92
CA VAL A 106 1.47 -10.48 9.35
C VAL A 106 1.63 -10.53 10.86
N HIS A 107 1.93 -9.40 11.50
CA HIS A 107 2.04 -9.32 12.95
C HIS A 107 0.75 -9.77 13.65
N THR A 108 -0.40 -9.31 13.16
CA THR A 108 -1.70 -9.68 13.74
C THR A 108 -2.05 -11.14 13.49
N VAL A 109 -1.81 -11.67 12.29
CA VAL A 109 -2.25 -13.01 11.90
C VAL A 109 -1.28 -14.11 12.37
N HIS A 110 0.02 -13.88 12.22
CA HIS A 110 1.07 -14.88 12.47
C HIS A 110 1.94 -14.56 13.69
N GLY A 111 1.81 -13.36 14.26
CA GLY A 111 2.53 -12.94 15.45
C GLY A 111 3.83 -12.18 15.14
N LYS A 112 4.44 -11.71 16.23
CA LYS A 112 5.61 -10.83 16.19
C LYS A 112 6.82 -11.42 15.47
N GLU A 113 7.18 -12.67 15.79
CA GLU A 113 8.40 -13.30 15.28
C GLU A 113 8.36 -13.41 13.75
N GLU A 114 7.20 -13.77 13.21
CA GLU A 114 7.02 -13.88 11.76
C GLU A 114 7.07 -12.49 11.08
N ALA A 115 6.45 -11.48 11.69
CA ALA A 115 6.52 -10.11 11.20
C ALA A 115 7.96 -9.57 11.17
N GLU A 116 8.74 -9.81 12.22
CA GLU A 116 10.16 -9.44 12.27
C GLU A 116 10.98 -10.15 11.20
N ARG A 117 10.66 -11.43 10.93
CA ARG A 117 11.31 -12.24 9.90
C ARG A 117 11.02 -11.71 8.49
N ILE A 118 9.77 -11.39 8.17
CA ILE A 118 9.36 -10.99 6.81
C ILE A 118 9.58 -9.50 6.53
N ALA A 119 9.69 -8.65 7.55
CA ALA A 119 9.77 -7.20 7.35
C ALA A 119 10.93 -6.77 6.44
N PRO A 120 12.18 -7.25 6.61
CA PRO A 120 13.27 -6.89 5.71
C PRO A 120 13.03 -7.31 4.26
N TYR A 121 12.35 -8.45 4.04
CA TYR A 121 12.01 -8.91 2.70
C TYR A 121 10.91 -8.04 2.11
N THR A 122 9.88 -7.72 2.88
CA THR A 122 8.75 -6.88 2.47
C THR A 122 9.22 -5.53 1.92
N TRP A 123 10.12 -4.84 2.62
CA TRP A 123 10.67 -3.57 2.15
C TRP A 123 11.53 -3.70 0.88
N ARG A 124 12.22 -4.82 0.68
CA ARG A 124 13.01 -5.08 -0.54
C ARG A 124 12.13 -5.31 -1.77
N TYR A 125 10.83 -5.56 -1.60
CA TYR A 125 9.88 -5.70 -2.70
C TYR A 125 9.27 -4.38 -3.15
N TYR A 126 9.68 -3.26 -2.58
CA TYR A 126 9.42 -1.96 -3.20
C TYR A 126 10.29 -1.85 -4.45
N ASP A 127 9.65 -1.95 -5.61
CA ASP A 127 10.34 -2.15 -6.90
C ASP A 127 10.90 -0.83 -7.46
N GLU A 128 10.32 0.31 -7.09
CA GLU A 128 10.79 1.62 -7.52
C GLU A 128 12.07 1.99 -6.77
N THR A 129 13.08 2.53 -7.47
CA THR A 129 14.26 3.06 -6.81
C THR A 129 14.08 4.55 -6.55
N TYR A 130 14.71 5.07 -5.50
CA TYR A 130 14.70 6.51 -5.23
C TYR A 130 15.21 7.33 -6.43
N LYS A 131 16.18 6.80 -7.18
CA LYS A 131 16.70 7.49 -8.37
C LYS A 131 15.64 7.63 -9.45
N ASP A 132 14.87 6.57 -9.71
CA ASP A 132 13.82 6.59 -10.74
C ASP A 132 12.69 7.53 -10.31
N TYR A 133 12.22 7.38 -9.07
CA TYR A 133 11.24 8.25 -8.44
C TYR A 133 11.64 9.74 -8.52
N HIS A 134 12.87 10.06 -8.11
CA HIS A 134 13.36 11.44 -8.11
C HIS A 134 13.39 12.04 -9.52
N ASN A 135 13.79 11.26 -10.53
CA ASN A 135 13.79 11.73 -11.92
C ASN A 135 12.37 11.96 -12.43
N GLU A 136 11.42 11.10 -12.05
CA GLU A 136 10.00 11.28 -12.38
C GLU A 136 9.47 12.59 -11.79
N MET A 137 9.68 12.83 -10.49
CA MET A 137 9.15 14.02 -9.80
C MET A 137 9.75 15.34 -10.34
N LEU A 138 11.00 15.32 -10.80
CA LEU A 138 11.59 16.49 -11.48
C LEU A 138 11.10 16.68 -12.92
N GLY A 139 10.61 15.61 -13.56
CA GLY A 139 10.07 15.63 -14.91
C GLY A 139 8.59 16.01 -14.99
N LYS A 140 7.84 15.91 -13.89
CA LYS A 140 6.44 16.38 -13.81
C LYS A 140 6.40 17.93 -13.84
N GLU A 141 5.79 18.48 -14.89
CA GLU A 141 5.42 19.92 -14.96
C GLU A 141 4.18 20.17 -14.06
N ASP A 142 4.11 21.37 -13.48
CA ASP A 142 3.07 21.76 -12.50
C ASP A 142 1.66 21.94 -13.14
#